data_AF-W2PA65-F1
#
_entry.id   AF-W2PA65-F1
#
_cell.length_a   1.000
_cell.length_b   1.000
_cell.length_c   1.000
_cell.angle_alpha   90.00
_cell.angle_beta   90.00
_cell.angle_gamma   90.00
#
_symmetry.space_group_name_H-M   'P 1'
#
loop_
_entity.id
_entity.type
_entity.pdbx_description
1 polymer ?
#
loop_
_entity_poly.entity_id
_entity_poly.type
_entity_poly.pdbx_seq_one_letter_code
_entity_poly.pdbx_strand_id
1 'polypeptide(L)'
;MFLVVLKHCGKWDVVANVFRIKTEAFQKMILSFAEVVSPYLYEKYVVSAVGKFTTEVLVLGGNTFRNYPSARYATDVTFQQSNMPTGQMKERCAYYSAKHHLHDYKVEVSELPNGLALNCTAHYPGSEAASR
;
A
#
# COMPACT_ATOMS: atom_id res chain seq x y z
N MET A 1 10.01 -11.25 13.78
CA MET A 1 9.23 -12.05 12.80
C MET A 1 8.50 -11.15 11.82
N PHE A 2 7.62 -10.26 12.28
CA PHE A 2 6.87 -9.33 11.41
C PHE A 2 7.74 -8.52 10.43
N LEU A 3 8.77 -7.83 10.92
CA LEU A 3 9.70 -7.07 10.06
C LEU A 3 10.46 -7.95 9.04
N VAL A 4 10.70 -9.21 9.37
CA VAL A 4 11.34 -10.17 8.45
C VAL A 4 10.38 -10.51 7.32
N VAL A 5 9.09 -10.73 7.62
CA VAL A 5 8.06 -10.92 6.59
C VAL A 5 7.97 -9.70 5.66
N LEU A 6 7.90 -8.50 6.23
CA LEU A 6 7.83 -7.26 5.46
C LEU A 6 9.05 -7.05 4.55
N LYS A 7 10.24 -7.46 5.00
CA LYS A 7 11.47 -7.32 4.21
C LYS A 7 11.58 -8.36 3.09
N HIS A 8 11.19 -9.61 3.36
CA HIS A 8 11.45 -10.73 2.46
C HIS A 8 10.35 -10.97 1.42
N CYS A 9 9.22 -10.25 1.48
CA CYS A 9 8.14 -10.20 0.47
C CYS A 9 8.12 -11.43 -0.46
N GLY A 10 7.70 -12.57 0.08
CA GLY A 10 7.74 -13.86 -0.59
C GLY A 10 6.50 -14.68 -0.27
N LYS A 11 6.44 -15.89 -0.81
CA LYS A 11 5.31 -16.79 -0.53
C LYS A 11 5.27 -17.17 0.95
N TRP A 12 4.06 -17.19 1.52
CA TRP A 12 3.84 -17.43 2.95
C TRP A 12 4.44 -18.75 3.45
N ASP A 13 4.41 -19.80 2.63
CA ASP A 13 4.97 -21.12 2.92
C ASP A 13 6.50 -21.08 3.10
N VAL A 14 7.20 -20.36 2.21
CA VAL A 14 8.66 -20.22 2.28
C VAL A 14 9.06 -19.53 3.58
N VAL A 15 8.41 -18.42 3.92
CA VAL A 15 8.73 -17.66 5.12
C VAL A 15 8.30 -18.41 6.39
N ALA A 16 7.14 -19.08 6.38
CA ALA A 16 6.68 -19.89 7.49
C ALA A 16 7.63 -21.05 7.81
N ASN A 17 8.21 -21.68 6.78
CA ASN A 17 9.18 -22.76 6.93
C ASN A 17 10.48 -22.29 7.62
N VAL A 18 10.94 -21.06 7.36
CA VAL A 18 12.10 -20.45 8.07
C VAL A 18 11.86 -20.41 9.58
N PHE A 19 10.63 -20.12 10.00
CA PHE A 19 10.24 -20.08 11.41
C PHE A 19 9.72 -21.41 11.96
N ARG A 20 9.64 -22.47 11.13
CA ARG A 20 9.10 -23.80 11.47
C ARG A 20 7.66 -23.75 12.02
N ILE A 21 6.84 -22.84 11.49
CA ILE A 21 5.42 -22.68 11.85
C ILE A 21 4.57 -23.15 10.67
N LYS A 22 3.43 -23.79 10.94
CA LYS A 22 2.45 -24.12 9.88
C LYS A 22 2.00 -22.84 9.16
N THR A 23 1.95 -22.87 7.84
CA THR A 23 1.67 -21.68 7.00
C THR A 23 0.39 -20.93 7.41
N GLU A 24 -0.71 -21.65 7.68
CA GLU A 24 -1.98 -21.01 8.08
C GLU A 24 -1.86 -20.28 9.43
N ALA A 25 -1.25 -20.92 10.43
CA ALA A 25 -1.03 -20.33 11.74
C ALA A 25 -0.05 -19.14 11.65
N PHE A 26 0.98 -19.26 10.82
CA PHE A 26 1.94 -18.20 10.56
C PHE A 26 1.27 -16.97 9.94
N GLN A 27 0.50 -17.16 8.87
CA GLN A 27 -0.23 -16.10 8.20
C GLN A 27 -1.19 -15.39 9.16
N LYS A 28 -2.00 -16.16 9.91
CA LYS A 28 -2.95 -15.59 10.88
C LYS A 28 -2.24 -14.77 11.96
N MET A 29 -1.11 -15.26 12.47
CA MET A 29 -0.31 -14.55 13.47
C MET A 29 0.26 -13.24 12.93
N ILE A 30 0.80 -13.25 11.71
CA ILE A 30 1.40 -12.07 11.08
C ILE A 30 0.33 -11.02 10.74
N LEU A 31 -0.81 -11.44 10.20
CA LEU A 31 -1.92 -10.52 9.89
C LEU A 31 -2.49 -9.89 11.16
N SER A 32 -2.68 -10.67 12.23
CA SER A 32 -3.12 -10.12 13.52
C SER A 32 -2.13 -9.09 14.08
N PHE A 33 -0.83 -9.32 13.93
CA PHE A 33 0.17 -8.34 14.32
C PHE A 33 0.12 -7.07 13.44
N ALA A 34 -0.12 -7.23 12.14
CA ALA A 34 -0.29 -6.11 11.20
C ALA A 34 -1.50 -5.26 11.58
N GLU A 35 -2.63 -5.87 11.94
CA GLU A 35 -3.86 -5.18 12.37
C GLU A 35 -3.62 -4.30 13.60
N VAL A 36 -2.84 -4.79 14.59
CA VAL A 36 -2.53 -4.03 15.81
C VAL A 36 -1.59 -2.86 15.53
N VAL A 37 -0.61 -3.05 14.65
CA VAL A 37 0.47 -2.06 14.44
C VAL A 37 0.14 -1.05 13.33
N SER A 38 -0.70 -1.43 12.35
CA SER A 38 -1.04 -0.60 11.19
C SER A 38 -1.57 0.79 11.55
N PRO A 39 -2.55 0.96 12.47
CA PRO A 39 -3.08 2.28 12.80
C PRO A 39 -2.01 3.23 13.34
N TYR A 40 -1.14 2.73 14.23
CA TYR A 40 -0.06 3.53 14.80
C TYR A 40 0.98 3.92 13.74
N LEU A 41 1.35 3.00 12.84
CA LEU A 41 2.27 3.32 11.74
C LEU A 41 1.65 4.34 10.78
N TYR A 42 0.37 4.19 10.45
CA TYR A 42 -0.33 5.12 9.58
C TYR A 42 -0.38 6.52 10.20
N GLU A 43 -0.74 6.63 11.47
CA GLU A 43 -0.76 7.91 12.18
C GLU A 43 0.64 8.55 12.22
N LYS A 44 1.65 7.75 12.58
CA LYS A 44 3.02 8.22 12.75
C LYS A 44 3.66 8.67 11.44
N TYR A 45 3.46 7.96 10.34
CA TYR A 45 4.17 8.22 9.10
C TYR A 45 3.34 8.97 8.06
N VAL A 46 2.02 8.73 7.99
CA VAL A 46 1.14 9.33 6.98
C VAL A 46 0.42 10.55 7.56
N VAL A 47 -0.34 10.39 8.65
CA VAL A 47 -1.10 11.51 9.24
C VAL A 47 -0.17 12.61 9.75
N SER A 48 0.95 12.25 10.40
CA SER A 48 1.90 13.26 10.88
C SER A 48 2.57 14.05 9.75
N ALA A 49 2.66 13.49 8.54
CA ALA A 49 3.20 14.19 7.37
C ALA A 49 2.30 15.35 6.95
N VAL A 50 0.97 15.22 7.13
CA VAL A 50 0.00 16.31 6.87
C VAL A 50 0.29 17.53 7.73
N GLY A 51 0.67 17.35 9.00
CA GLY A 51 1.03 18.47 9.88
C GLY A 51 2.41 19.05 9.58
N LYS A 52 3.39 18.18 9.28
CA LYS A 52 4.79 18.58 9.07
C LYS A 52 5.04 19.29 7.75
N PHE A 53 4.40 18.85 6.68
CA PHE A 53 4.62 19.34 5.32
C PHE A 53 3.45 20.19 4.85
N THR A 54 3.29 21.37 5.45
CA THR A 54 2.34 22.38 4.97
C THR A 54 2.80 22.95 3.63
N THR A 55 1.88 23.52 2.86
CA THR A 55 2.21 24.15 1.57
C THR A 55 3.29 25.23 1.73
N GLU A 56 3.21 26.03 2.80
CA GLU A 56 4.19 27.08 3.11
C GLU A 56 5.59 26.51 3.34
N VAL A 57 5.71 25.45 4.16
CA VAL A 57 6.98 24.79 4.44
C VAL A 57 7.59 24.19 3.17
N LEU A 58 6.76 23.58 2.32
CA LEU A 58 7.21 23.00 1.05
C LEU A 58 7.71 24.08 0.08
N VAL A 59 6.99 25.20 -0.03
CA VAL A 59 7.37 26.33 -0.90
C VAL A 59 8.65 27.00 -0.42
N LEU A 60 8.75 27.33 0.86
CA LEU A 60 9.95 27.96 1.44
C LEU A 60 11.17 27.03 1.37
N GLY A 61 10.95 25.72 1.47
CA GLY A 61 11.99 24.70 1.33
C GLY A 61 12.37 24.35 -0.12
N GLY A 62 11.73 24.95 -1.12
CA GLY A 62 11.96 24.63 -2.54
C GLY A 62 11.51 23.22 -2.95
N ASN A 63 10.70 22.55 -2.12
CA ASN A 63 10.17 21.20 -2.36
C ASN A 63 8.79 21.28 -3.01
N THR A 64 8.73 21.79 -4.24
CA THR A 64 7.49 21.95 -5.00
C THR A 64 7.54 21.19 -6.32
N PHE A 65 6.38 20.86 -6.89
CA PHE A 65 6.34 20.26 -8.22
C PHE A 65 6.81 21.28 -9.27
N ARG A 66 7.74 20.87 -10.13
CA ARG A 66 8.34 21.73 -11.17
C ARG A 66 7.31 22.47 -12.03
N ASN A 67 6.24 21.77 -12.41
CA ASN A 67 5.20 22.30 -13.30
C ASN A 67 3.99 22.88 -12.56
N TYR A 68 3.84 22.55 -11.27
CA TYR A 68 2.69 22.95 -10.45
C TYR A 68 3.14 23.43 -9.06
N PRO A 69 3.80 24.61 -8.95
CA PRO A 69 4.41 25.05 -7.69
C PRO A 69 3.40 25.30 -6.55
N SER A 70 2.14 25.53 -6.89
CA SER A 70 1.04 25.72 -5.93
C SER A 70 0.39 24.41 -5.47
N ALA A 71 0.68 23.28 -6.13
CA ALA A 71 0.13 21.99 -5.75
C ALA A 71 0.88 21.42 -4.55
N ARG A 72 0.14 21.04 -3.50
CA ARG A 72 0.71 20.49 -2.27
C ARG A 72 1.06 19.01 -2.40
N TYR A 73 0.22 18.25 -3.07
CA TYR A 73 0.39 16.81 -3.31
C TYR A 73 -0.22 16.44 -4.67
N ALA A 74 0.20 15.31 -5.21
CA ALA A 74 -0.44 14.66 -6.34
C ALA A 74 -1.16 13.40 -5.85
N THR A 75 -2.33 13.09 -6.39
CA THR A 75 -3.03 11.83 -6.12
C THR A 75 -3.00 10.99 -7.38
N ASP A 76 -2.58 9.73 -7.26
CA ASP A 76 -2.63 8.77 -8.35
C ASP A 76 -3.02 7.37 -7.84
N VAL A 77 -3.46 6.53 -8.76
CA VAL A 77 -3.80 5.14 -8.50
C VAL A 77 -2.55 4.30 -8.68
N THR A 78 -2.15 3.64 -7.60
CA THR A 78 -1.07 2.66 -7.60
C THR A 78 -1.63 1.24 -7.69
N PHE A 79 -0.90 0.38 -8.38
CA PHE A 79 -1.27 -1.02 -8.58
C PHE A 79 -0.29 -1.91 -7.82
N GLN A 80 -0.77 -2.54 -6.76
CA GLN A 80 0.02 -3.53 -6.03
C GLN A 80 -0.28 -4.91 -6.59
N GLN A 81 0.67 -5.45 -7.36
CA GLN A 81 0.56 -6.82 -7.88
C GLN A 81 0.37 -7.80 -6.72
N SER A 82 -0.59 -8.70 -6.89
CA SER A 82 -0.87 -9.77 -5.94
C SER A 82 -0.60 -11.14 -6.58
N ASN A 83 -0.34 -12.13 -5.73
CA ASN A 83 -0.40 -13.52 -6.17
C ASN A 83 -1.86 -13.85 -6.50
N MET A 84 -2.09 -14.62 -7.56
CA MET A 84 -3.45 -15.07 -7.91
C MET A 84 -4.10 -15.73 -6.68
N PRO A 85 -5.26 -15.24 -6.23
CA PRO A 85 -5.93 -15.83 -5.08
C PRO A 85 -6.26 -17.29 -5.36
N THR A 86 -5.98 -18.17 -4.40
CA THR A 86 -6.51 -19.53 -4.41
C THR A 86 -7.99 -19.47 -4.06
N GLY A 87 -8.83 -19.68 -5.06
CA GLY A 87 -10.29 -19.56 -4.91
C GLY A 87 -11.04 -19.92 -6.18
N GLN A 88 -12.35 -19.67 -6.16
CA GLN A 88 -13.22 -19.89 -7.33
C GLN A 88 -12.87 -18.91 -8.45
N MET A 89 -13.18 -19.26 -9.71
CA MET A 89 -12.90 -18.40 -10.87
C MET A 89 -13.43 -16.98 -10.68
N LYS A 90 -14.61 -16.83 -10.09
CA LYS A 90 -15.22 -15.52 -9.81
C LYS A 90 -14.36 -14.63 -8.90
N GLU A 91 -13.76 -15.20 -7.86
CA GLU A 91 -12.89 -14.48 -6.92
C GLU A 91 -11.58 -14.08 -7.60
N ARG A 92 -11.03 -14.96 -8.45
CA ARG A 92 -9.82 -14.65 -9.23
C ARG A 92 -10.06 -13.52 -10.23
N CYS A 93 -11.19 -13.55 -10.92
CA CYS A 93 -11.57 -12.51 -11.88
C CYS A 93 -11.77 -11.13 -11.23
N ALA A 94 -12.24 -11.07 -9.99
CA ALA A 94 -12.44 -9.80 -9.28
C ALA A 94 -11.13 -9.02 -9.08
N TYR A 95 -10.01 -9.70 -8.97
CA TYR A 95 -8.70 -9.06 -8.84
C TYR A 95 -7.96 -8.90 -10.16
N TYR A 96 -8.51 -9.37 -11.29
CA TYR A 96 -7.84 -9.28 -12.58
C TYR A 96 -8.12 -7.93 -13.26
N SER A 97 -7.06 -7.16 -13.48
CA SER A 97 -7.13 -5.94 -14.27
C SER A 97 -6.92 -6.25 -15.75
N ALA A 98 -8.00 -6.13 -16.54
CA ALA A 98 -7.95 -6.36 -17.98
C ALA A 98 -7.00 -5.38 -18.71
N LYS A 99 -6.86 -4.15 -18.20
CA LYS A 99 -5.98 -3.13 -18.77
C LYS A 99 -4.49 -3.45 -18.57
N HIS A 100 -4.15 -4.04 -17.42
CA HIS A 100 -2.77 -4.28 -17.01
C HIS A 100 -2.35 -5.75 -17.10
N HIS A 101 -3.28 -6.65 -17.43
CA HIS A 101 -3.06 -8.09 -17.56
C HIS A 101 -2.43 -8.74 -16.31
N LEU A 102 -2.77 -8.23 -15.12
CA LEU A 102 -2.24 -8.67 -13.83
C LEU A 102 -3.36 -8.82 -12.80
N HIS A 103 -3.11 -9.64 -11.78
CA HIS A 103 -3.90 -9.62 -10.57
C HIS A 103 -3.34 -8.58 -9.60
N ASP A 104 -4.17 -7.67 -9.14
CA ASP A 104 -3.73 -6.48 -8.43
C ASP A 104 -4.75 -5.98 -7.41
N TYR A 105 -4.21 -5.29 -6.41
CA TYR A 105 -4.96 -4.40 -5.55
C TYR A 105 -4.71 -2.97 -6.02
N LYS A 106 -5.79 -2.21 -6.16
CA LYS A 106 -5.74 -0.80 -6.53
C LYS A 106 -5.84 0.06 -5.29
N VAL A 107 -4.97 1.05 -5.18
CA VAL A 107 -4.98 1.98 -4.05
C VAL A 107 -4.69 3.38 -4.57
N GLU A 108 -5.51 4.34 -4.18
CA GLU A 108 -5.22 5.75 -4.44
C GLU A 108 -4.31 6.28 -3.34
N VAL A 109 -3.18 6.85 -3.76
CA VAL A 109 -2.17 7.39 -2.86
C VAL A 109 -1.96 8.86 -3.21
N SER A 110 -2.00 9.70 -2.17
CA SER A 110 -1.61 11.11 -2.29
C SER A 110 -0.17 11.27 -1.84
N GLU A 111 0.69 11.80 -2.70
CA GLU A 111 2.12 11.95 -2.47
C GLU A 111 2.58 13.40 -2.54
N LEU A 112 3.51 13.75 -1.66
CA LEU A 112 4.18 15.05 -1.63
C LEU A 112 5.27 15.15 -2.71
N PRO A 113 5.71 16.36 -3.08
CA PRO A 113 6.82 16.56 -4.02
C PRO A 113 8.14 15.88 -3.63
N ASN A 114 8.32 15.57 -2.34
CA ASN A 114 9.48 14.85 -1.82
C ASN A 114 9.31 13.31 -1.83
N GLY A 115 8.22 12.80 -2.40
CA GLY A 115 7.91 11.37 -2.51
C GLY A 115 7.32 10.73 -1.25
N LEU A 116 6.96 11.51 -0.22
CA LEU A 116 6.30 10.97 0.96
C LEU A 116 4.78 10.87 0.76
N ALA A 117 4.20 9.74 1.14
CA ALA A 117 2.76 9.56 1.15
C ALA A 117 2.09 10.36 2.26
N LEU A 118 1.02 11.06 1.90
CA LEU A 118 0.20 11.93 2.75
C LEU A 118 -1.18 11.34 3.02
N ASN A 119 -1.68 10.48 2.12
CA ASN A 119 -2.91 9.73 2.29
C ASN A 119 -2.88 8.44 1.46
N CYS A 120 -3.63 7.43 1.88
CA CYS A 120 -3.79 6.16 1.20
C CYS A 120 -5.23 5.67 1.40
N THR A 121 -5.96 5.36 0.33
CA THR A 121 -7.32 4.83 0.43
C THR A 121 -7.32 3.37 0.89
N ALA A 122 -8.51 2.84 1.17
CA ALA A 122 -8.69 1.40 1.19
C ALA A 122 -8.32 0.81 -0.18
N HIS A 123 -7.97 -0.47 -0.20
CA HIS A 123 -7.69 -1.17 -1.44
C HIS A 123 -8.97 -1.60 -2.14
N TYR A 124 -8.94 -1.57 -3.47
CA TYR A 124 -10.02 -2.02 -4.34
C TYR A 124 -9.54 -3.19 -5.19
N PRO A 125 -10.44 -4.12 -5.58
CA PRO A 125 -10.10 -5.21 -6.49
C PRO A 125 -9.64 -4.71 -7.87
N GLY A 126 -8.69 -5.41 -8.48
CA GLY A 126 -8.13 -5.11 -9.80
C GLY A 126 -9.15 -4.93 -10.94
N SER A 127 -10.34 -5.54 -10.85
CA SER A 127 -11.40 -5.38 -11.84
C SER A 127 -12.15 -4.06 -11.76
N GLU A 128 -12.13 -3.38 -10.60
CA GLU A 128 -12.90 -2.15 -10.41
C GLU A 128 -12.25 -0.96 -11.11
N ALA A 129 -13.07 -0.07 -11.67
CA ALA A 129 -12.59 1.20 -12.20
C ALA A 129 -12.15 2.07 -11.01
N ALA A 130 -11.02 2.77 -11.14
CA ALA A 130 -10.62 3.74 -10.12
C ALA A 130 -11.70 4.82 -10.01
N SER A 131 -12.14 5.10 -8.79
CA SER A 131 -13.03 6.24 -8.49
C SER A 131 -12.31 7.53 -8.86
N ARG A 132 -12.78 8.21 -9.89
CA ARG A 132 -12.32 9.57 -10.23
C ARG A 132 -13.11 10.61 -9.46
#